data_AF-A0A447UJY2-F1
#
_entry.id   AF-A0A447UJY2-F1
#
_cell.length_a   1.000
_cell.length_b   1.000
_cell.length_c   1.000
_cell.angle_alpha   90.00
_cell.angle_beta   90.00
_cell.angle_gamma   90.00
#
_symmetry.space_group_name_H-M   'P 1'
#
loop_
_entity.id
_entity.type
_entity.pdbx_description
1 polymer ?
#
loop_
_entity_poly.entity_id
_entity_poly.type
_entity_poly.pdbx_seq_one_letter_code
_entity_poly.pdbx_strand_id
1 'polypeptide(L)' 'MPGVRAIAVKCDLCSFDEQGPACVRMCPTNALHLVNNMDIARASKRKRELTFNTDFGDLTLFQQAQSGEAK' A
#
# COMPACT_ATOMS: atom_id res chain seq x y z
N MET A 1 -22.80 -21.54 -41.71
CA MET A 1 -21.57 -20.78 -41.39
C MET A 1 -20.91 -21.44 -40.20
N PRO A 2 -19.60 -21.72 -40.22
CA PRO A 2 -18.90 -22.31 -39.06
C PRO A 2 -19.11 -21.41 -37.84
N GLY A 3 -19.60 -21.99 -36.74
CA GLY A 3 -20.06 -21.26 -35.55
C GLY A 3 -18.93 -20.58 -34.80
N VAL A 4 -19.10 -19.28 -34.53
CA VAL A 4 -18.20 -18.50 -33.68
C VAL A 4 -18.29 -19.02 -32.24
N ARG A 5 -17.16 -19.43 -31.66
CA ARG A 5 -17.07 -19.80 -30.24
C ARG A 5 -16.74 -18.55 -29.43
N ALA A 6 -17.62 -18.17 -28.51
CA ALA A 6 -17.35 -17.10 -27.55
C ALA A 6 -16.35 -17.59 -26.49
N ILE A 7 -15.21 -16.92 -26.35
CA ILE A 7 -14.18 -17.23 -25.36
C ILE A 7 -13.87 -15.94 -24.59
N ALA A 8 -13.88 -16.01 -23.26
CA ALA A 8 -13.47 -14.92 -22.39
C ALA A 8 -12.02 -15.09 -21.95
N VAL A 9 -11.22 -14.04 -22.09
CA VAL A 9 -9.80 -14.01 -21.69
C VAL A 9 -9.63 -12.90 -20.65
N LYS A 10 -8.97 -13.22 -19.53
CA LYS A 10 -8.68 -12.28 -18.43
C LYS A 10 -7.22 -12.38 -18.01
N CYS A 11 -6.72 -11.36 -17.32
CA CYS A 11 -5.42 -11.42 -16.65
C CYS A 11 -5.43 -12.53 -15.58
N ASP A 12 -4.44 -13.40 -15.62
CA ASP A 12 -4.23 -14.51 -14.69
C ASP A 12 -3.06 -14.26 -13.74
N LEU A 13 -2.53 -13.02 -13.72
CA LEU A 13 -1.33 -12.63 -12.99
C LEU A 13 -0.06 -13.39 -13.42
N CYS A 14 -0.01 -13.87 -14.66
CA CYS A 14 1.10 -14.69 -15.18
C CYS A 14 1.31 -15.94 -14.33
N SER A 15 0.23 -16.68 -14.06
CA SER A 15 0.22 -17.84 -13.15
C SER A 15 1.21 -18.96 -13.50
N PHE A 16 1.69 -18.96 -14.74
CA PHE A 16 2.63 -19.91 -15.33
C PHE A 16 4.10 -19.46 -15.32
N ASP A 17 4.38 -18.19 -14.99
CA ASP A 17 5.73 -17.63 -14.99
C ASP A 17 6.23 -17.48 -13.55
N GLU A 18 7.32 -18.17 -13.20
CA GLU A 18 7.95 -18.08 -11.88
C GLU A 18 8.50 -16.68 -11.60
N GLN A 19 8.78 -15.90 -12.65
CA GLN A 19 9.21 -14.50 -12.53
C GLN A 19 8.05 -13.56 -12.15
N GLY A 20 6.81 -14.08 -12.08
CA GLY A 20 5.62 -13.34 -11.71
C GLY A 20 5.09 -12.39 -12.80
N PRO A 21 4.25 -11.41 -12.44
CA PRO A 21 3.53 -10.57 -13.40
C PRO A 21 4.46 -9.78 -14.32
N ALA A 22 4.46 -10.11 -15.62
CA ALA A 22 5.28 -9.43 -16.63
C ALA A 22 4.99 -7.92 -16.72
N CYS A 23 3.73 -7.52 -16.50
CA CYS A 23 3.32 -6.12 -16.52
C CYS A 23 3.97 -5.28 -15.40
N VAL A 24 4.23 -5.87 -14.23
CA VAL A 24 4.94 -5.22 -13.13
C VAL A 24 6.41 -5.06 -13.48
N ARG A 25 7.06 -6.12 -13.99
CA ARG A 25 8.49 -6.12 -14.34
C ARG A 25 8.84 -5.15 -15.47
N MET A 26 7.96 -5.02 -16.47
CA MET A 26 8.21 -4.18 -17.64
C MET A 26 7.86 -2.69 -17.40
N CYS A 27 7.20 -2.35 -16.29
CA CYS A 27 6.71 -0.99 -16.06
C CYS A 27 7.86 -0.01 -15.79
N PRO A 28 8.16 0.95 -16.69
CA PRO A 28 9.33 1.82 -16.54
C PRO A 28 9.17 2.88 -15.46
N THR A 29 7.91 3.25 -15.15
CA THR A 29 7.58 4.27 -14.15
C THR A 29 7.36 3.69 -12.76
N ASN A 30 7.41 2.36 -12.60
CA ASN A 30 7.03 1.67 -11.38
C ASN A 30 5.59 1.99 -10.92
N ALA A 31 4.66 2.19 -11.85
CA ALA A 31 3.26 2.47 -11.50
C ALA A 31 2.50 1.23 -11.02
N LEU A 32 2.93 0.03 -11.42
CA LEU A 32 2.32 -1.23 -11.04
C LEU A 32 3.16 -1.91 -9.95
N HIS A 33 2.50 -2.33 -8.88
CA HIS A 33 3.11 -3.10 -7.80
C HIS A 33 2.24 -4.33 -7.47
N LEU A 34 2.88 -5.48 -7.27
CA LEU A 34 2.23 -6.65 -6.73
C LEU A 34 2.24 -6.56 -5.21
N VAL A 35 1.05 -6.57 -4.59
CA VAL A 35 0.88 -6.42 -3.15
C VAL A 35 0.20 -7.66 -2.59
N ASN A 36 0.71 -8.20 -1.49
CA ASN A 36 0.09 -9.31 -0.77
C ASN A 36 -0.60 -8.83 0.53
N ASN A 37 -1.39 -9.72 1.14
CA ASN A 37 -2.11 -9.40 2.39
C ASN A 37 -1.16 -9.06 3.56
N MET A 38 0.05 -9.61 3.60
CA MET A 38 1.03 -9.31 4.63
C MET A 38 1.60 -7.90 4.47
N ASP A 39 1.79 -7.43 3.23
CA ASP A 39 2.22 -6.07 2.93
C ASP A 39 1.18 -5.05 3.40
N ILE A 40 -0.10 -5.36 3.16
CA ILE A 40 -1.24 -4.55 3.63
C ILE A 40 -1.26 -4.50 5.17
N ALA A 41 -1.15 -5.65 5.83
CA ALA A 41 -1.11 -5.72 7.29
C ALA A 41 0.07 -4.94 7.88
N ARG A 42 1.26 -5.05 7.26
CA ARG A 42 2.46 -4.30 7.66
C ARG A 42 2.28 -2.80 7.46
N ALA A 43 1.74 -2.37 6.32
CA ALA A 43 1.47 -0.96 6.05
C ALA A 43 0.44 -0.38 7.04
N SER A 44 -0.61 -1.14 7.35
CA SER A 44 -1.63 -0.78 8.35
C SER A 44 -1.03 -0.65 9.75
N LYS A 45 -0.21 -1.60 10.18
CA LYS A 45 0.52 -1.54 11.47
C LYS A 45 1.41 -0.30 11.53
N ARG A 46 2.25 -0.08 10.51
CA ARG A 46 3.12 1.09 10.43
C ARG A 46 2.35 2.41 10.50
N LYS A 47 1.20 2.50 9.82
CA LYS A 47 0.35 3.70 9.87
C LYS A 47 -0.13 3.98 11.30
N ARG A 48 -0.55 2.96 12.06
CA ARG A 48 -0.97 3.10 13.46
C ARG A 48 0.17 3.56 14.37
N GLU A 49 1.36 2.99 14.20
CA GLU A 49 2.56 3.39 14.96
C GLU A 49 2.96 4.84 14.67
N LEU A 50 2.86 5.28 13.40
CA LEU A 50 3.14 6.66 13.03
C LEU A 50 2.15 7.63 13.67
N THR A 51 0.84 7.33 13.65
CA THR A 51 -0.17 8.17 14.33
C THR A 51 0.11 8.30 15.82
N PHE A 52 0.47 7.21 16.49
CA PHE A 52 0.83 7.26 17.91
C PHE A 52 2.01 8.21 18.18
N ASN A 53 3.05 8.15 17.34
CA ASN A 53 4.23 9.02 17.49
C ASN A 53 3.94 10.48 17.14
N THR A 54 3.08 10.77 16.16
CA THR A 54 2.69 12.15 15.84
C THR A 54 1.84 12.77 16.95
N ASP A 55 0.92 12.00 17.54
CA ASP A 55 0.06 12.49 18.61
C ASP A 55 0.87 12.77 19.88
N PHE A 56 1.88 11.94 20.21
CA PHE A 56 2.77 12.23 21.34
C PHE A 56 3.57 13.53 21.11
N GLY A 57 4.10 13.73 19.90
CA GLY A 57 4.81 14.97 19.55
C GLY A 57 3.91 16.22 19.70
N ASP A 58 2.68 16.13 19.22
CA ASP A 58 1.71 17.23 19.32
C ASP A 58 1.30 17.51 20.78
N LEU A 59 1.02 16.47 21.57
CA LEU A 59 0.71 16.62 23.01
C LEU A 59 1.89 17.20 23.80
N THR A 60 3.13 16.83 23.49
CA THR A 60 4.29 17.46 24.15
C THR A 60 4.39 18.95 23.84
N LEU A 61 4.01 19.37 22.63
CA LEU A 61 3.96 20.79 22.24
C LEU A 61 2.85 21.53 22.99
N PHE A 62 1.64 20.92 23.08
CA PHE A 62 0.54 21.46 23.86
C PHE A 62 0.89 21.59 25.35
N GLN A 63 1.60 20.62 25.92
CA GLN A 63 2.01 20.67 27.33
C GLN A 63 3.09 21.74 27.59
N GLN A 64 3.98 21.99 26.63
CA GLN A 64 4.93 23.12 26.69
C GLN A 64 4.23 24.48 26.54
N ALA A 65 3.18 24.57 25.72
CA ALA A 65 2.40 25.80 25.60
C ALA A 65 1.64 26.13 26.90
N GLN A 66 1.14 25.13 27.62
CA GLN A 66 0.44 25.31 28.90
C GLN A 66 1.37 25.63 30.08
N SER A 67 2.66 25.31 30.00
CA SER A 67 3.63 25.62 31.07
C SER A 67 4.24 27.03 30.97
N GLY A 68 3.87 27.81 29.94
CA GLY A 68 4.34 29.19 29.71
C GLY A 68 3.47 30.30 30.32
N GLU A 69 2.26 30.01 30.81
CA GLU A 69 1.37 30.99 31.44
C GLU A 69 1.35 30.83 32.97
N ALA A 70 2.52 31.00 33.59
CA ALA A 70 2.62 31.19 35.04
C ALA A 70 3.57 32.35 35.32
N LYS A 71 3.15 33.57 34.96
CA LYS A 71 3.56 34.78 35.65
C LYS A 71 2.58 35.91 35.46
#